data_AF-A0A1E4RYI5-F1
#
_entry.id   AF-A0A1E4RYI5-F1
#
_cell.length_a   1.000
_cell.length_b   1.000
_cell.length_c   1.000
_cell.angle_alpha   90.00
_cell.angle_beta   90.00
_cell.angle_gamma   90.00
#
_symmetry.space_group_name_H-M   'P 1'
#
loop_
_entity.id
_entity.type
_entity.pdbx_description
1 polymer ?
#
loop_
_entity_poly.entity_id
_entity_poly.type
_entity_poly.pdbx_seq_one_letter_code
_entity_poly.pdbx_strand_id
1 'polypeptide(L)'
;MAKHHIAGVAIFVLIAGVVLFVLRGRWLPQVSDWWSRRSVRLSGYSTLNSFRRDIEAGLNSEHFNIAHDNANDSRKGLDEEGREAILRIMKAQNISFDEARLQYTKSKFSDNQIGEDGMPLDPKAITFSKLRGETS
;
A
#
# COMPACT_ATOMS: atom_id res chain seq x y z
N MET A 1 -15.78 53.96 -10.39
CA MET A 1 -16.12 52.60 -10.90
C MET A 1 -15.19 51.49 -10.37
N ALA A 2 -13.88 51.70 -10.18
CA ALA A 2 -12.93 50.64 -9.75
C ALA A 2 -13.17 49.99 -8.37
N LYS A 3 -13.74 50.72 -7.39
CA LYS A 3 -13.91 50.23 -6.00
C LYS A 3 -14.88 49.05 -5.88
N HIS A 4 -15.90 48.98 -6.74
CA HIS A 4 -16.89 47.90 -6.71
C HIS A 4 -16.31 46.57 -7.24
N HIS A 5 -15.33 46.62 -8.15
CA HIS A 5 -14.63 45.43 -8.64
C HIS A 5 -13.74 44.81 -7.56
N ILE A 6 -13.03 45.64 -6.78
CA ILE A 6 -12.17 45.18 -5.69
C ILE A 6 -13.02 44.54 -4.57
N ALA A 7 -14.14 45.18 -4.22
CA ALA A 7 -15.07 44.63 -3.24
C ALA A 7 -15.69 43.29 -3.71
N GLY A 8 -16.05 43.19 -5.00
CA GLY A 8 -16.57 41.95 -5.58
C GLY A 8 -15.55 40.81 -5.55
N VAL A 9 -14.28 41.08 -5.87
CA VAL A 9 -13.20 40.08 -5.81
C VAL A 9 -12.95 39.63 -4.37
N ALA A 10 -12.94 40.54 -3.40
CA ALA A 10 -12.75 40.21 -1.99
C ALA A 10 -13.87 39.30 -1.45
N ILE A 11 -15.12 39.58 -1.82
CA ILE A 11 -16.29 38.77 -1.45
C ILE A 11 -16.21 37.38 -2.11
N PHE A 12 -15.81 37.31 -3.38
CA PHE A 12 -15.64 36.03 -4.07
C PHE A 12 -14.56 35.15 -3.41
N VAL A 13 -13.43 35.73 -3.02
CA VAL A 13 -12.35 35.00 -2.33
C VAL A 13 -12.82 34.51 -0.95
N LEU A 14 -13.56 35.31 -0.20
CA LEU A 14 -14.12 34.90 1.09
C LEU A 14 -15.13 33.76 0.94
N ILE A 15 -16.04 33.86 -0.04
CA ILE A 15 -17.02 32.79 -0.32
C ILE A 15 -16.31 31.52 -0.76
N ALA A 16 -15.32 31.61 -1.66
CA ALA A 16 -14.52 30.47 -2.09
C ALA A 16 -13.77 29.84 -0.91
N GLY A 17 -13.19 30.64 -0.02
CA GLY A 17 -12.52 30.16 1.19
C GLY A 17 -13.46 29.44 2.16
N VAL A 18 -14.66 29.98 2.38
CA VAL A 18 -15.69 29.35 3.23
C VAL A 18 -16.22 28.07 2.60
N VAL A 19 -16.48 28.06 1.29
CA VAL A 19 -16.87 26.87 0.55
C VAL A 19 -15.79 25.80 0.68
N LEU A 20 -14.53 26.14 0.44
CA LEU A 20 -13.39 25.22 0.61
C LEU A 20 -13.26 24.73 2.05
N PHE A 21 -13.51 25.57 3.05
CA PHE A 21 -13.45 25.19 4.47
C PHE A 21 -14.58 24.22 4.86
N VAL A 22 -15.80 24.41 4.36
CA VAL A 22 -16.93 23.50 4.61
C VAL A 22 -16.78 22.21 3.82
N LEU A 23 -16.29 22.31 2.58
CA LEU A 23 -15.97 21.16 1.75
C LEU A 23 -14.72 20.42 2.25
N ARG A 24 -13.83 21.01 3.06
CA ARG A 24 -12.61 20.33 3.55
C ARG A 24 -12.92 18.95 4.14
N GLY A 25 -14.02 18.82 4.89
CA GLY A 25 -14.43 17.56 5.54
C GLY A 25 -14.97 16.50 4.58
N ARG A 26 -15.46 16.89 3.39
CA ARG A 26 -16.06 16.00 2.38
C ARG A 26 -15.07 15.54 1.31
N TRP A 27 -14.02 16.33 1.05
CA TRP A 27 -13.05 16.07 -0.04
C TRP A 27 -11.74 15.40 0.44
N LEU A 28 -11.58 15.17 1.74
CA LEU A 28 -10.39 14.54 2.31
C LEU A 28 -10.08 13.12 1.78
N PRO A 29 -11.04 12.22 1.49
CA PRO A 29 -10.69 10.89 1.00
C PRO A 29 -10.35 10.85 -0.50
N GLN A 30 -10.88 11.75 -1.34
CA GLN A 30 -10.67 11.69 -2.80
C GLN A 30 -9.52 12.57 -3.31
N VAL A 31 -9.15 13.63 -2.59
CA VAL A 31 -8.00 14.49 -2.99
C VAL A 31 -6.67 13.92 -2.50
N SER A 32 -6.70 13.07 -1.47
CA SER A 32 -5.57 12.24 -1.01
C SER A 32 -4.97 11.42 -2.16
N ASP A 33 -5.81 10.80 -3.00
CA ASP A 33 -5.35 9.95 -4.11
C ASP A 33 -4.64 10.71 -5.24
N TRP A 34 -4.97 11.99 -5.46
CA TRP A 34 -4.32 12.81 -6.47
C TRP A 34 -2.92 13.28 -6.02
N TRP A 35 -2.73 13.54 -4.72
CA TRP A 35 -1.44 13.95 -4.16
C TRP A 35 -0.53 12.75 -3.88
N SER A 36 -1.07 11.61 -3.44
CA SER A 36 -0.28 10.38 -3.20
C SER A 36 0.38 9.85 -4.48
N ARG A 37 -0.22 10.04 -5.65
CA ARG A 37 0.39 9.66 -6.93
C ARG A 37 1.59 10.55 -7.32
N ARG A 38 1.70 11.76 -6.74
CA ARG A 38 2.82 12.69 -6.99
C ARG A 38 3.91 12.61 -5.92
N SER A 39 3.59 12.17 -4.70
CA SER A 39 4.57 12.00 -3.61
C SER A 39 5.40 10.71 -3.70
N VAL A 40 4.95 9.69 -4.46
CA VAL A 40 5.69 8.42 -4.61
C VAL A 40 6.98 8.59 -5.42
N ARG A 41 7.14 9.66 -6.21
CA ARG A 41 8.38 9.91 -6.97
C ARG A 41 9.49 10.61 -6.19
N LEU A 42 9.30 10.95 -4.90
CA LEU A 42 10.34 11.59 -4.08
C LEU A 42 10.89 10.71 -2.95
N SER A 43 10.45 9.46 -2.79
CA SER A 43 10.99 8.57 -1.75
C SER A 43 12.23 7.81 -2.23
N GLY A 44 13.22 8.55 -2.72
CA GLY A 44 14.55 8.05 -3.09
C GLY A 44 15.58 8.20 -1.98
N TYR A 45 15.21 7.99 -0.70
CA TYR A 45 16.18 8.06 0.40
C TYR A 45 16.23 6.76 1.20
N SER A 46 17.22 5.97 0.80
CA SER A 46 17.69 4.72 1.35
C SER A 46 18.32 4.87 2.74
N THR A 47 18.13 3.83 3.55
CA THR A 47 19.16 3.18 4.40
C THR A 47 19.71 3.90 5.63
N LEU A 48 18.88 4.27 6.61
CA LEU A 48 19.32 4.27 8.04
C LEU A 48 18.24 3.87 9.07
N ASN A 49 16.99 3.61 8.65
CA ASN A 49 15.89 3.13 9.52
C ASN A 49 14.81 2.41 8.67
N SER A 50 15.19 1.38 7.88
CA SER A 50 14.28 0.77 6.89
C SER A 50 12.96 0.29 7.50
N PHE A 51 13.04 -0.42 8.63
CA PHE A 51 11.86 -1.00 9.28
C PHE A 51 10.98 0.01 9.99
N ARG A 52 11.53 1.16 10.44
CA ARG A 52 10.74 2.15 11.18
C ARG A 52 9.62 2.75 10.33
N ARG A 53 9.93 3.05 9.07
CA ARG A 53 8.95 3.55 8.11
C ARG A 53 7.87 2.51 7.81
N ASP A 54 8.26 1.25 7.73
CA ASP A 54 7.33 0.15 7.48
C ASP A 54 6.38 -0.03 8.66
N ILE A 55 6.88 0.08 9.89
CA ILE A 55 6.05 0.08 11.11
C ILE A 55 5.10 1.28 11.12
N GLU A 56 5.61 2.48 10.84
CA GLU A 56 4.79 3.72 10.76
C GLU A 56 3.70 3.62 9.67
N ALA A 57 3.98 2.89 8.58
CA ALA A 57 3.03 2.63 7.49
C ALA A 57 2.05 1.48 7.78
N GLY A 58 2.15 0.83 8.95
CA GLY A 58 1.27 -0.27 9.34
C GLY A 58 1.63 -1.62 8.74
N LEU A 59 2.86 -1.80 8.23
CA LEU A 59 3.37 -3.06 7.65
C LEU A 59 3.96 -3.99 8.72
N ASN A 60 3.20 -4.15 9.80
CA ASN A 60 3.55 -4.91 10.99
C ASN A 60 2.27 -5.52 11.56
N SER A 61 2.36 -6.77 12.02
CA SER A 61 1.27 -7.48 12.69
C SER A 61 1.83 -8.38 13.80
N GLU A 62 0.96 -8.98 14.61
CA GLU A 62 1.39 -9.95 15.62
C GLU A 62 2.13 -11.15 14.99
N HIS A 63 1.72 -11.57 13.80
CA HIS A 63 2.35 -12.65 13.04
C HIS A 63 3.55 -12.20 12.21
N PHE A 64 3.83 -10.89 12.16
CA PHE A 64 4.91 -10.31 11.38
C PHE A 64 5.46 -9.07 12.07
N ASN A 65 6.27 -9.32 13.10
CA ASN A 65 6.93 -8.28 13.86
C ASN A 65 8.33 -8.00 13.31
N ILE A 66 8.48 -6.87 12.62
CA ILE A 66 9.78 -6.42 12.08
C ILE A 66 10.58 -5.56 13.08
N ALA A 67 10.03 -5.27 14.25
CA ALA A 67 10.70 -4.47 15.29
C ALA A 67 11.56 -5.32 16.25
N HIS A 68 11.31 -6.63 16.31
CA HIS A 68 11.92 -7.52 17.30
C HIS A 68 13.06 -8.36 16.70
N ASP A 69 14.17 -8.49 17.45
CA ASP A 69 15.29 -9.41 17.20
C ASP A 69 15.95 -9.40 15.80
N ASN A 70 15.83 -8.31 15.04
CA ASN A 70 16.43 -8.16 13.71
C ASN A 70 17.87 -7.59 13.71
N ALA A 71 18.50 -7.41 14.88
CA ALA A 71 19.80 -6.76 15.00
C ALA A 71 20.96 -7.51 14.28
N ASN A 72 20.83 -8.83 14.12
CA ASN A 72 21.80 -9.68 13.42
C ASN A 72 21.26 -10.26 12.10
N ASP A 73 20.09 -9.83 11.64
CA ASP A 73 19.49 -10.32 10.40
C ASP A 73 19.88 -9.42 9.22
N SER A 74 20.56 -10.01 8.23
CA SER A 74 20.99 -9.31 7.00
C SER A 74 19.90 -9.28 5.92
N ARG A 75 18.77 -9.98 6.12
CA ARG A 75 17.66 -9.99 5.17
C ARG A 75 16.98 -8.63 5.17
N LYS A 76 16.74 -8.09 3.97
CA LYS A 76 16.22 -6.73 3.75
C LYS A 76 14.72 -6.54 4.04
N GLY A 77 14.04 -7.51 4.63
CA GLY A 77 12.59 -7.45 4.86
C GLY A 77 11.78 -7.49 3.55
N LEU A 78 10.66 -6.76 3.52
CA LEU A 78 9.81 -6.62 2.34
C LEU A 78 10.53 -5.83 1.23
N ASP A 79 10.43 -6.32 0.01
CA ASP A 79 10.87 -5.61 -1.18
C ASP A 79 10.02 -4.36 -1.45
N GLU A 80 10.57 -3.40 -2.19
CA GLU A 80 9.89 -2.13 -2.49
C GLU A 80 8.58 -2.34 -3.23
N GLU A 81 8.58 -3.21 -4.25
CA GLU A 81 7.41 -3.50 -5.07
C GLU A 81 6.30 -4.15 -4.24
N GLY A 82 6.63 -5.17 -3.45
CA GLY A 82 5.67 -5.83 -2.56
C GLY A 82 5.09 -4.90 -1.52
N ARG A 83 5.92 -4.04 -0.92
CA ARG A 83 5.46 -3.05 0.06
C ARG A 83 4.45 -2.07 -0.53
N GLU A 84 4.74 -1.49 -1.70
CA GLU A 84 3.80 -0.58 -2.36
C GLU A 84 2.49 -1.26 -2.75
N ALA A 85 2.56 -2.51 -3.22
CA ALA A 85 1.39 -3.29 -3.60
C ALA A 85 0.49 -3.59 -2.38
N ILE A 86 1.08 -4.01 -1.26
CA ILE A 86 0.35 -4.30 -0.02
C ILE A 86 -0.34 -3.04 0.50
N LEU A 87 0.37 -1.89 0.58
CA LEU A 87 -0.23 -0.62 1.00
C LEU A 87 -1.41 -0.21 0.11
N ARG A 88 -1.31 -0.46 -1.19
CA ARG A 88 -2.40 -0.20 -2.15
C ARG A 88 -3.61 -1.09 -1.88
N ILE A 89 -3.40 -2.37 -1.61
CA ILE A 89 -4.47 -3.33 -1.28
C ILE A 89 -5.15 -2.92 0.04
N MET A 90 -4.37 -2.64 1.09
CA MET A 90 -4.88 -2.16 2.38
C MET A 90 -5.77 -0.93 2.19
N LYS A 91 -5.31 0.08 1.43
CA LYS A 91 -6.08 1.30 1.19
C LYS A 91 -7.34 1.07 0.34
N ALA A 92 -7.25 0.23 -0.69
CA ALA A 92 -8.35 -0.01 -1.61
C ALA A 92 -9.50 -0.81 -0.98
N GLN A 93 -9.17 -1.76 -0.10
CA GLN A 93 -10.15 -2.70 0.48
C GLN A 93 -10.40 -2.44 1.97
N ASN A 94 -9.66 -1.53 2.60
CA ASN A 94 -9.73 -1.22 4.02
C ASN A 94 -9.56 -2.46 4.92
N ILE A 95 -8.56 -3.27 4.59
CA ILE A 95 -8.23 -4.53 5.27
C ILE A 95 -6.91 -4.43 6.03
N SER A 96 -6.67 -5.38 6.93
CA SER A 96 -5.44 -5.46 7.72
C SER A 96 -4.22 -5.79 6.87
N PHE A 97 -3.03 -5.56 7.42
CA PHE A 97 -1.75 -5.89 6.77
C PHE A 97 -1.65 -7.39 6.42
N ASP A 98 -2.06 -8.28 7.33
CA ASP A 98 -1.97 -9.73 7.11
C ASP A 98 -2.89 -10.18 5.96
N GLU A 99 -4.11 -9.65 5.90
CA GLU A 99 -5.06 -9.94 4.82
C GLU A 99 -4.55 -9.40 3.48
N ALA A 100 -4.04 -8.16 3.47
CA ALA A 100 -3.49 -7.56 2.27
C ALA A 100 -2.25 -8.32 1.75
N ARG A 101 -1.37 -8.75 2.66
CA ARG A 101 -0.21 -9.57 2.33
C ARG A 101 -0.64 -10.93 1.78
N LEU A 102 -1.62 -11.58 2.38
CA LEU A 102 -2.16 -12.85 1.89
C LEU A 102 -2.68 -12.71 0.45
N GLN A 103 -3.47 -11.66 0.19
CA GLN A 103 -4.00 -11.41 -1.15
C GLN A 103 -2.89 -11.11 -2.17
N TYR A 104 -1.90 -10.31 -1.79
CA TYR A 104 -0.73 -10.04 -2.63
C TYR A 104 0.02 -11.33 -2.98
N THR A 105 0.29 -12.19 -2.00
CA THR A 105 0.95 -13.47 -2.21
C THR A 105 0.14 -14.40 -3.12
N LYS A 106 -1.19 -14.51 -2.90
CA LYS A 106 -2.07 -15.28 -3.78
C LYS A 106 -2.05 -14.78 -5.22
N SER A 107 -2.05 -13.45 -5.42
CA SER A 107 -1.91 -12.86 -6.76
C SER A 107 -0.59 -13.27 -7.41
N LYS A 108 0.52 -13.15 -6.68
CA LYS A 108 1.84 -13.56 -7.19
C LYS A 108 1.91 -15.06 -7.49
N PHE A 109 1.24 -15.91 -6.72
CA PHE A 109 1.14 -17.35 -7.04
C PHE A 109 0.40 -17.58 -8.35
N SER A 110 -0.77 -16.97 -8.51
CA SER A 110 -1.54 -17.06 -9.75
C SER A 110 -0.74 -16.59 -10.96
N ASP A 111 -0.01 -15.47 -10.84
CA ASP A 111 0.82 -14.90 -11.90
C ASP A 111 1.98 -15.85 -12.31
N ASN A 112 2.40 -16.73 -11.41
CA ASN A 112 3.51 -17.67 -11.60
C ASN A 112 3.06 -19.13 -11.79
N GLN A 113 1.79 -19.37 -12.13
CA GLN A 113 1.23 -20.72 -12.30
C GLN A 113 1.39 -21.60 -11.05
N ILE A 114 1.18 -21.01 -9.87
CA ILE A 114 1.16 -21.68 -8.58
C ILE A 114 -0.27 -21.62 -8.04
N GLY A 115 -0.78 -22.74 -7.55
CA GLY A 115 -2.09 -22.85 -6.92
C GLY A 115 -2.17 -22.13 -5.57
N GLU A 116 -3.39 -21.95 -5.06
CA GLU A 116 -3.59 -21.36 -3.73
C GLU A 116 -3.00 -22.19 -2.59
N ASP A 117 -2.83 -23.48 -2.83
CA ASP A 117 -2.17 -24.46 -1.96
C ASP A 117 -0.62 -24.36 -2.02
N GLY A 118 -0.08 -23.50 -2.88
CA GLY A 118 1.36 -23.35 -3.11
C GLY A 118 1.95 -24.40 -4.05
N MET A 119 1.13 -25.24 -4.67
CA MET A 119 1.60 -26.28 -5.59
C MET A 119 1.73 -25.74 -7.02
N PRO A 120 2.75 -26.16 -7.79
CA PRO A 120 2.84 -25.80 -9.20
C PRO A 120 1.65 -26.35 -9.98
N LEU A 121 1.03 -25.51 -10.82
CA LEU A 121 -0.04 -25.91 -11.74
C LEU A 121 0.49 -26.58 -13.01
N ASP A 122 1.81 -26.59 -13.22
CA ASP A 122 2.44 -27.28 -14.35
C ASP A 122 2.22 -28.80 -14.25
N PRO A 123 1.52 -29.44 -15.22
CA PRO A 123 1.31 -30.88 -15.22
C PRO A 123 2.60 -31.69 -15.33
N LYS A 124 3.72 -31.08 -15.70
CA LYS A 124 5.04 -31.71 -15.73
C LYS A 124 5.85 -31.50 -14.44
N ALA A 125 5.36 -30.71 -13.49
CA ALA A 125 6.01 -30.57 -12.20
C ALA A 125 6.12 -31.93 -11.51
N ILE A 126 7.29 -32.18 -10.94
CA ILE A 126 7.58 -33.36 -10.11
C ILE A 126 7.48 -32.89 -8.67
N THR A 127 6.45 -33.36 -7.97
CA THR A 127 6.20 -33.07 -6.55
C THR A 127 6.21 -34.37 -5.76
N PHE A 128 6.50 -34.29 -4.45
CA PHE A 128 6.57 -35.48 -3.60
C PHE A 128 5.24 -36.23 -3.50
N SER A 129 4.09 -35.54 -3.58
CA SER A 129 2.75 -36.14 -3.61
C SER A 129 2.57 -36.96 -4.89
N LYS A 130 2.90 -36.39 -6.04
CA LYS A 130 2.84 -37.06 -7.34
C LYS A 130 3.77 -38.27 -7.43
N LEU A 131 4.96 -38.19 -6.82
CA LEU A 131 5.89 -39.33 -6.72
C LEU A 131 5.36 -40.45 -5.81
N ARG A 132 4.57 -40.11 -4.77
CA ARG A 132 3.89 -41.08 -3.91
C ARG A 132 2.57 -41.60 -4.46
N GLY A 133 2.10 -41.08 -5.59
CA GLY A 133 0.80 -41.43 -6.16
C GLY A 133 -0.39 -40.82 -5.42
N GLU A 134 -0.15 -39.83 -4.56
CA GLU A 134 -1.20 -39.06 -3.88
C GLU A 134 -1.75 -38.02 -4.88
N THR A 135 -3.00 -38.16 -5.30
CA THR A 135 -3.67 -37.15 -6.14
C THR A 135 -3.85 -35.87 -5.32
N SER A 136 -3.40 -34.74 -5.87
CA SER A 136 -3.62 -33.39 -5.32
C SER A 136 -5.06 -32.93 -5.55
#